data_AF-A0A929USV4-F1
#
_entry.id   AF-A0A929USV4-F1
#
_cell.length_a   1.000
_cell.length_b   1.000
_cell.length_c   1.000
_cell.angle_alpha   90.00
_cell.angle_beta   90.00
_cell.angle_gamma   90.00
#
_symmetry.space_group_name_H-M   'P 1'
#
loop_
_entity.id
_entity.type
_entity.pdbx_description
1 polymer ?
#
loop_
_entity_poly.entity_id
_entity_poly.type
_entity_poly.pdbx_seq_one_letter_code
_entity_poly.pdbx_strand_id
1 'polypeptide(L)'
;MGGIKKKRDANFELLRVIAMGMVIALHYLYQSDSLIVLKEPLSAVKITGSLLEAFSIVSVNVWVLISGFYLSRSGFRLNRILQLLLEVYFYTLMVSLVMQLVGIYAVKADDSIFRSVQYLFPISSEHYWFATAYMMLYVLSPVLNCGIRKLTKIQLQATIFGLLLFTCLVKSFVPVNFVTDDRGYGVRWF
;
A
#
# COMPACT_ATOMS: atom_id res chain seq x y z
N MET A 1 3.10 -41.61 0.33
CA MET A 1 3.86 -40.52 -0.33
C MET A 1 3.79 -39.29 0.55
N GLY A 2 4.85 -39.00 1.31
CA GLY A 2 4.91 -37.78 2.12
C GLY A 2 5.00 -36.56 1.21
N GLY A 3 3.95 -35.74 1.18
CA GLY A 3 3.96 -34.49 0.42
C GLY A 3 5.13 -33.62 0.87
N ILE A 4 5.99 -33.22 -0.07
CA ILE A 4 7.08 -32.27 0.18
C ILE A 4 6.45 -31.02 0.78
N LYS A 5 6.58 -30.83 2.10
CA LYS A 5 6.11 -29.62 2.77
C LYS A 5 6.87 -28.45 2.16
N LYS A 6 6.14 -27.56 1.49
CA LYS A 6 6.69 -26.29 1.00
C LYS A 6 7.34 -25.57 2.19
N LYS A 7 8.66 -25.41 2.16
CA LYS A 7 9.42 -24.74 3.21
C LYS A 7 8.92 -23.30 3.32
N ARG A 8 8.49 -22.89 4.52
CA ARG A 8 8.05 -21.52 4.80
C ARG A 8 9.28 -20.63 4.94
N ASP A 9 9.25 -19.46 4.32
CA ASP A 9 10.33 -18.49 4.42
C ASP A 9 10.07 -17.57 5.63
N ALA A 10 10.48 -18.01 6.82
CA ALA A 10 10.23 -17.29 8.07
C ALA A 10 10.73 -15.84 8.05
N ASN A 11 11.84 -15.55 7.35
CA ASN A 11 12.39 -14.21 7.22
C ASN A 11 11.44 -13.25 6.48
N PHE A 12 10.81 -13.72 5.39
CA PHE A 12 9.84 -12.92 4.63
C PHE A 12 8.53 -12.75 5.38
N GLU A 13 8.13 -13.75 6.18
CA GLU A 13 6.95 -13.64 7.05
C GLU A 13 7.19 -12.64 8.20
N LEU A 14 8.36 -12.68 8.84
CA LEU A 14 8.75 -11.70 9.85
C LEU A 14 8.79 -10.28 9.27
N LEU A 15 9.40 -10.12 8.09
CA LEU A 15 9.47 -8.82 7.42
C LEU A 15 8.08 -8.26 7.08
N ARG A 16 7.13 -9.13 6.73
CA ARG A 16 5.71 -8.77 6.55
C ARG A 16 5.07 -8.26 7.84
N VAL A 17 5.29 -8.95 8.96
CA VAL A 17 4.76 -8.52 10.26
C VAL A 17 5.33 -7.15 10.65
N ILE A 18 6.63 -6.94 10.46
CA ILE A 18 7.28 -5.64 10.72
C ILE A 18 6.69 -4.56 9.80
N ALA A 19 6.53 -4.83 8.51
CA ALA A 19 5.91 -3.89 7.57
C ALA A 19 4.48 -3.53 7.97
N MET A 20 3.67 -4.50 8.41
CA MET A 20 2.31 -4.24 8.91
C MET A 20 2.31 -3.37 10.17
N GLY A 21 3.23 -3.61 11.11
CA GLY A 21 3.39 -2.75 12.29
C GLY A 21 3.74 -1.31 11.92
N MET A 22 4.63 -1.11 10.95
CA MET A 22 4.99 0.23 10.45
C MET A 22 3.81 0.92 9.74
N VAL A 23 2.98 0.18 8.99
CA VAL A 23 1.76 0.74 8.37
C VAL A 23 0.80 1.24 9.46
N ILE A 24 0.58 0.46 10.52
CA ILE A 24 -0.27 0.87 11.64
C ILE A 24 0.30 2.11 12.33
N ALA A 25 1.62 2.16 12.56
CA ALA A 25 2.28 3.31 13.16
C ALA A 25 2.07 4.59 12.34
N LEU A 26 2.19 4.53 11.00
CA LEU A 26 1.93 5.68 10.13
C LEU A 26 0.50 6.22 10.28
N HIS A 27 -0.51 5.34 10.21
CA HIS A 27 -1.91 5.76 10.33
C HIS A 27 -2.22 6.34 11.70
N TYR A 28 -1.62 5.76 12.75
CA TYR A 28 -1.75 6.29 14.11
C TYR A 28 -1.14 7.69 14.22
N LEU A 29 0.11 7.87 13.79
CA LEU A 29 0.82 9.15 13.84
C LEU A 29 0.10 10.26 13.08
N TYR A 30 -0.48 9.92 11.92
CA TYR A 30 -1.28 10.83 11.12
C TYR A 30 -2.54 11.32 11.86
N GLN A 31 -3.18 10.45 12.64
CA GLN A 31 -4.41 10.76 13.38
C GLN A 31 -4.15 11.38 14.77
N SER A 32 -2.97 11.16 15.35
CA SER A 32 -2.66 11.52 16.75
C SER A 32 -2.01 12.89 16.95
N ASP A 33 -2.00 13.76 15.92
CA ASP A 33 -1.32 15.08 15.93
C ASP A 33 0.14 15.03 16.45
N SER A 34 0.82 13.92 16.17
CA SER A 34 2.17 13.64 16.69
C SER A 34 3.28 13.98 15.70
N LEU A 35 2.96 14.70 14.63
CA LEU A 35 3.89 15.06 13.56
C LEU A 35 4.29 16.54 13.65
N ILE A 36 5.47 16.88 13.12
CA ILE A 36 5.93 18.27 13.05
C ILE A 36 5.05 19.04 12.05
N VAL A 37 4.50 20.16 12.51
CA VAL A 37 3.75 21.11 11.68
C VAL A 37 4.51 22.43 11.62
N LEU A 38 4.61 22.99 10.41
CA LEU A 38 5.26 24.28 10.20
C LEU A 38 4.54 25.38 10.99
N LYS A 39 5.31 26.26 11.64
CA LYS A 39 4.83 27.38 12.47
C LYS A 39 4.20 26.97 13.81
N GLU A 40 4.35 25.72 14.24
CA GLU A 40 3.99 25.27 15.58
C GLU A 40 5.23 25.04 16.45
N PRO A 41 5.12 25.16 17.79
CA PRO A 41 6.24 24.88 18.68
C PRO A 41 6.66 23.41 18.60
N LEU A 42 7.97 23.18 18.51
CA LEU A 42 8.56 21.85 18.56
C LEU A 42 8.35 21.23 19.95
N SER A 43 7.86 20.00 19.98
CA SER A 43 7.75 19.19 21.18
C SER A 43 8.51 17.87 21.00
N ALA A 44 8.97 17.27 22.10
CA ALA A 44 9.62 15.96 22.05
C ALA A 44 8.73 14.90 21.37
N VAL A 45 7.41 14.96 21.61
CA VAL A 45 6.42 14.08 20.96
C VAL A 45 6.43 14.27 19.45
N LYS A 46 6.41 15.50 18.95
CA LYS A 46 6.41 15.80 17.50
C LYS A 46 7.71 15.39 16.82
N ILE A 47 8.85 15.56 17.51
CA ILE A 47 10.15 15.11 17.01
C ILE A 47 10.20 13.58 16.93
N THR A 48 9.85 12.88 18.01
CA THR A 48 9.85 11.41 18.04
C THR A 48 8.85 10.82 17.05
N GLY A 49 7.65 11.41 16.93
CA GLY A 49 6.64 10.98 15.97
C GLY A 49 7.10 11.14 14.52
N SER A 50 7.72 12.28 14.18
CA SER A 50 8.26 12.50 12.83
C SER A 50 9.44 11.59 12.49
N LEU A 51 10.29 11.25 13.47
CA LEU A 51 11.36 10.25 13.28
C LEU A 51 10.78 8.86 13.04
N LEU A 52 9.74 8.49 13.78
CA LEU A 52 9.06 7.20 13.61
C LEU A 52 8.33 7.14 12.26
N GLU A 53 7.71 8.24 11.83
CA GLU A 53 7.12 8.37 10.48
C GLU A 53 8.18 8.17 9.40
N ALA A 54 9.30 8.89 9.48
CA ALA A 54 10.39 8.80 8.51
C ALA A 54 10.95 7.38 8.39
N PHE A 55 11.03 6.63 9.50
CA PHE A 55 11.40 5.22 9.48
C PHE A 55 10.31 4.32 8.88
N SER A 56 9.05 4.59 9.20
CA SER A 56 7.91 3.74 8.84
C SER A 56 7.38 3.99 7.42
N ILE A 57 7.71 5.12 6.79
CA ILE A 57 7.19 5.52 5.46
C ILE A 57 7.52 4.50 4.36
N VAL A 58 8.61 3.74 4.51
CA VAL A 58 9.02 2.69 3.57
C VAL A 58 8.18 1.40 3.66
N SER A 59 7.30 1.29 4.66
CA SER A 59 6.53 0.07 4.95
C SER A 59 5.74 -0.46 3.76
N VAL A 60 5.06 0.41 3.02
CA VAL A 60 4.30 0.05 1.83
C VAL A 60 5.23 -0.49 0.73
N ASN A 61 6.40 0.13 0.53
CA ASN A 61 7.39 -0.33 -0.45
C ASN A 61 7.90 -1.73 -0.12
N VAL A 62 8.22 -1.98 1.15
CA VAL A 62 8.63 -3.32 1.61
C VAL A 62 7.53 -4.33 1.34
N TRP A 63 6.27 -3.99 1.65
CA TRP A 63 5.14 -4.88 1.45
C TRP A 63 4.91 -5.21 -0.04
N VAL A 64 5.01 -4.23 -0.93
CA VAL A 64 4.87 -4.39 -2.38
C VAL A 64 6.02 -5.23 -2.94
N LEU A 65 7.27 -5.00 -2.52
CA LEU A 65 8.43 -5.79 -2.96
C LEU A 65 8.31 -7.26 -2.59
N ILE A 66 7.88 -7.56 -1.34
CA ILE A 66 7.62 -8.94 -0.92
C ILE A 66 6.51 -9.54 -1.77
N SER A 67 5.43 -8.80 -2.01
CA SER A 67 4.31 -9.26 -2.83
C SER A 67 4.73 -9.56 -4.26
N GLY A 68 5.47 -8.65 -4.91
CA GLY A 68 6.02 -8.82 -6.25
C GLY A 68 6.96 -10.02 -6.36
N PHE A 69 7.79 -10.25 -5.34
CA PHE A 69 8.65 -11.44 -5.28
C PHE A 69 7.85 -12.76 -5.33
N TYR A 70 6.79 -12.90 -4.53
CA TYR A 70 5.95 -14.10 -4.57
C TYR A 70 5.05 -14.16 -5.80
N LEU A 71 4.64 -13.02 -6.32
CA LEU A 71 3.81 -12.92 -7.51
C LEU A 71 4.56 -13.26 -8.79
N SER A 72 5.87 -12.95 -8.86
CA SER A 72 6.72 -13.37 -9.97
C SER A 72 6.88 -14.90 -10.07
N ARG A 73 6.73 -15.59 -8.94
CA ARG A 73 6.84 -17.04 -8.81
C ARG A 73 5.50 -17.77 -8.80
N SER A 74 4.38 -17.04 -8.80
CA SER A 74 3.04 -17.62 -8.75
C SER A 74 2.18 -17.18 -9.91
N GLY A 75 1.33 -18.07 -10.41
CA GLY A 75 0.38 -17.75 -11.48
C GLY A 75 -0.75 -16.84 -11.01
N PHE A 76 -1.33 -16.10 -11.95
CA PHE A 76 -2.55 -15.34 -11.73
C PHE A 76 -3.73 -16.26 -11.42
N ARG A 77 -4.55 -15.87 -10.45
CA ARG A 77 -5.74 -16.60 -10.00
C ARG A 77 -6.80 -15.58 -9.60
N LEU A 78 -7.92 -15.57 -10.31
CA LEU A 78 -9.03 -14.66 -10.05
C LEU A 78 -9.55 -14.78 -8.60
N ASN A 79 -9.54 -16.00 -8.02
CA ASN A 79 -9.96 -16.23 -6.64
C ASN A 79 -9.19 -15.37 -5.62
N ARG A 80 -7.93 -14.99 -5.88
CA ARG A 80 -7.17 -14.11 -4.98
C ARG A 80 -7.70 -12.68 -4.99
N ILE A 81 -8.16 -12.20 -6.15
CA ILE A 81 -8.83 -10.89 -6.25
C ILE A 81 -10.14 -10.96 -5.48
N LEU A 82 -10.99 -11.94 -5.78
CA LEU A 82 -12.28 -12.09 -5.10
C LEU A 82 -12.13 -12.21 -3.58
N GLN A 83 -11.14 -12.97 -3.12
CA GLN A 83 -10.82 -13.06 -1.70
C GLN A 83 -10.42 -11.71 -1.10
N LEU A 84 -9.54 -10.96 -1.77
CA LEU A 84 -9.16 -9.61 -1.33
C LEU A 84 -10.37 -8.66 -1.29
N LEU A 85 -11.25 -8.70 -2.31
CA LEU A 85 -12.48 -7.91 -2.31
C LEU A 85 -13.33 -8.24 -1.09
N LEU A 86 -13.61 -9.52 -0.87
CA LEU A 86 -14.43 -9.99 0.24
C LEU A 86 -13.83 -9.62 1.59
N GLU A 87 -12.51 -9.73 1.76
CA GLU A 87 -11.81 -9.31 2.98
C GLU A 87 -11.98 -7.81 3.22
N VAL A 88 -11.77 -6.97 2.20
CA VAL A 88 -11.97 -5.50 2.31
C VAL A 88 -13.42 -5.18 2.68
N TYR A 89 -14.41 -5.73 1.98
CA TYR A 89 -15.82 -5.48 2.30
C TYR A 89 -16.19 -5.98 3.69
N PHE A 90 -15.73 -7.18 4.06
CA PHE A 90 -16.01 -7.76 5.37
C PHE A 90 -15.51 -6.85 6.49
N TYR A 91 -14.26 -6.42 6.45
CA TYR A 91 -13.70 -5.55 7.48
C TYR A 91 -14.32 -4.15 7.46
N THR A 92 -14.56 -3.55 6.29
CA THR A 92 -15.19 -2.22 6.21
C THR A 92 -16.59 -2.24 6.80
N LEU A 93 -17.44 -3.22 6.45
CA LEU A 93 -18.80 -3.32 6.96
C LEU A 93 -18.83 -3.69 8.45
N MET A 94 -18.02 -4.67 8.86
CA MET A 94 -17.96 -5.12 10.25
C MET A 94 -17.48 -4.00 11.18
N VAL A 95 -16.37 -3.31 10.84
CA VAL A 95 -15.83 -2.23 11.68
C VAL A 95 -16.82 -1.08 11.76
N SER A 96 -17.45 -0.71 10.63
CA SER A 96 -18.48 0.34 10.62
C SER A 96 -19.66 0.01 11.53
N LEU A 97 -20.16 -1.24 11.47
CA LEU A 97 -21.26 -1.70 12.32
C LEU A 97 -20.88 -1.66 13.80
N VAL A 98 -19.70 -2.17 14.17
CA VAL A 98 -19.23 -2.16 15.56
C VAL A 98 -19.08 -0.73 16.08
N MET A 99 -18.52 0.19 15.29
CA MET A 99 -18.37 1.59 15.69
C MET A 99 -19.73 2.27 15.92
N GLN A 100 -20.72 2.00 15.05
CA GLN A 100 -22.10 2.47 15.25
C GLN A 100 -22.72 1.94 16.55
N LEU A 101 -22.55 0.65 16.85
CA LEU A 101 -23.08 0.04 18.08
C LEU A 101 -22.48 0.64 19.36
N VAL A 102 -21.23 1.09 19.32
CA VAL A 102 -20.53 1.73 20.46
C VAL A 102 -20.83 3.24 20.53
N GLY A 103 -21.70 3.76 19.66
CA GLY A 103 -22.09 5.18 19.63
C GLY A 103 -21.03 6.10 19.00
N ILE A 104 -20.02 5.54 18.34
CA ILE A 104 -19.01 6.27 17.58
C ILE A 104 -19.49 6.31 16.12
N TYR A 105 -20.23 7.36 15.79
CA TYR A 105 -20.77 7.53 14.45
C TYR A 105 -19.65 7.96 13.49
N ALA A 106 -19.22 7.04 12.63
CA ALA A 106 -18.37 7.36 11.48
C ALA A 106 -19.17 8.10 10.38
N VAL A 107 -20.49 7.92 10.36
CA VAL A 107 -21.42 8.52 9.39
C VAL A 107 -22.38 9.42 10.16
N LYS A 108 -22.34 10.72 9.90
CA LYS A 108 -23.31 11.67 10.48
C LYS A 108 -24.65 11.49 9.77
N ALA A 109 -25.75 11.77 10.48
CA ALA A 109 -27.10 11.66 9.90
C ALA A 109 -27.34 12.60 8.70
N ASP A 110 -26.46 13.58 8.45
CA ASP A 110 -26.51 14.46 7.27
C ASP A 110 -25.64 13.98 6.09
N ASP A 111 -24.92 12.86 6.23
CA ASP A 111 -24.03 12.39 5.18
C ASP A 111 -24.85 12.01 3.94
N SER A 112 -24.55 12.69 2.83
CA SER A 112 -25.23 12.48 1.57
C SER A 112 -25.17 11.02 1.12
N ILE A 113 -26.23 10.55 0.45
CA ILE A 113 -26.30 9.23 -0.20
C ILE A 113 -25.04 8.92 -1.04
N PHE A 114 -24.40 9.94 -1.61
CA PHE A 114 -23.13 9.81 -2.36
C PHE A 114 -21.96 9.31 -1.50
N ARG A 115 -21.84 9.76 -0.23
CA ARG A 115 -20.84 9.23 0.71
C ARG A 115 -21.15 7.78 1.10
N SER A 116 -22.43 7.45 1.30
CA SER A 116 -22.88 6.07 1.57
C SER A 116 -22.52 5.11 0.42
N VAL A 117 -22.66 5.56 -0.83
CA VAL A 117 -22.30 4.77 -2.03
C VAL A 117 -20.78 4.59 -2.18
N GLN A 118 -19.94 5.52 -1.71
CA GLN A 118 -18.48 5.30 -1.70
C GLN A 118 -18.06 4.12 -0.83
N TYR A 119 -18.80 3.80 0.24
CA TYR A 119 -18.58 2.58 1.04
C TYR A 119 -18.98 1.28 0.30
N LEU A 120 -19.83 1.38 -0.73
CA LEU A 120 -20.14 0.27 -1.64
C LEU A 120 -19.08 0.07 -2.73
N PHE A 121 -18.19 1.05 -2.92
CA PHE A 121 -17.05 0.98 -3.85
C PHE A 121 -15.74 1.38 -3.15
N PRO A 122 -15.36 0.69 -2.05
CA PRO A 122 -14.20 1.07 -1.24
C PRO A 122 -12.93 1.14 -2.10
N ILE A 123 -12.80 0.23 -3.07
CA ILE A 123 -11.62 0.08 -3.92
C ILE A 123 -11.55 1.11 -5.05
N SER A 124 -12.61 1.86 -5.33
CA SER A 124 -12.54 2.97 -6.30
C SER A 124 -12.43 4.33 -5.60
N SER A 125 -12.49 4.36 -4.27
CA SER A 125 -12.34 5.58 -3.46
C SER A 125 -10.86 5.80 -3.08
N GLU A 126 -10.45 7.06 -2.95
CA GLU A 126 -9.10 7.42 -2.48
C GLU A 126 -8.78 6.86 -1.08
N HIS A 127 -9.81 6.53 -0.29
CA HIS A 127 -9.67 5.96 1.05
C HIS A 127 -8.99 4.57 1.07
N TYR A 128 -9.09 3.78 -0.01
CA TYR A 128 -8.43 2.47 -0.10
C TYR A 128 -7.50 2.37 -1.31
N TRP A 129 -6.83 3.48 -1.65
CA TRP A 129 -5.90 3.59 -2.78
C TRP A 129 -4.92 2.41 -2.90
N PHE A 130 -4.43 1.88 -1.77
CA PHE A 130 -3.49 0.76 -1.74
C PHE A 130 -4.13 -0.52 -2.31
N ALA A 131 -5.36 -0.83 -1.91
CA ALA A 131 -6.07 -2.01 -2.39
C ALA A 131 -6.30 -1.93 -3.90
N THR A 132 -6.66 -0.75 -4.40
CA THR A 132 -6.81 -0.47 -5.84
C THR A 132 -5.50 -0.69 -6.58
N ALA A 133 -4.42 -0.06 -6.11
CA ALA A 133 -3.12 -0.12 -6.75
C ALA A 133 -2.57 -1.55 -6.77
N TYR A 134 -2.71 -2.26 -5.65
CA TYR A 134 -2.31 -3.65 -5.53
C TYR A 134 -3.11 -4.57 -6.44
N MET A 135 -4.42 -4.38 -6.55
CA MET A 135 -5.27 -5.20 -7.40
C MET A 135 -4.91 -5.02 -8.89
N MET A 136 -4.61 -3.78 -9.30
CA MET A 136 -4.10 -3.49 -10.64
C MET A 136 -2.72 -4.13 -10.88
N LEU A 137 -1.78 -4.00 -9.93
CA LEU A 137 -0.49 -4.71 -10.01
C LEU A 137 -0.70 -6.22 -10.15
N TYR A 138 -1.64 -6.79 -9.41
CA TYR A 138 -1.96 -8.22 -9.48
C TYR A 138 -2.48 -8.63 -10.87
N VAL A 139 -3.35 -7.82 -11.47
CA VAL A 139 -3.84 -8.02 -12.85
C VAL A 139 -2.74 -7.86 -13.88
N LEU A 140 -1.82 -6.92 -13.70
CA LEU A 140 -0.68 -6.68 -14.60
C LEU A 140 0.43 -7.73 -14.45
N SER A 141 0.45 -8.45 -13.34
CA SER A 141 1.51 -9.38 -13.01
C SER A 141 1.81 -10.46 -14.06
N PRO A 142 0.85 -11.04 -14.81
CA PRO A 142 1.15 -11.98 -15.90
C PRO A 142 1.99 -11.34 -17.01
N VAL A 143 1.68 -10.09 -17.35
CA VAL A 143 2.38 -9.33 -18.40
C VAL A 143 3.80 -9.02 -17.94
N LEU A 144 3.95 -8.51 -16.71
CA LEU A 144 5.25 -8.25 -16.09
C LEU A 144 6.10 -9.52 -16.04
N ASN A 145 5.50 -10.65 -15.62
CA ASN A 145 6.17 -11.94 -15.55
C ASN A 145 6.61 -12.46 -16.92
N CYS A 146 5.83 -12.19 -17.99
CA CYS A 146 6.22 -12.50 -19.36
C CYS A 146 7.44 -11.66 -19.78
N GLY A 147 7.43 -10.36 -19.47
CA GLY A 147 8.57 -9.46 -19.69
C GLY A 147 9.84 -9.94 -18.98
N ILE A 148 9.76 -10.24 -17.69
CA ILE A 148 10.89 -10.73 -16.88
C ILE A 148 11.52 -12.00 -17.48
N ARG A 149 10.72 -12.91 -18.05
CA ARG A 149 11.23 -14.14 -18.68
C ARG A 149 11.86 -13.92 -20.07
N LYS A 150 11.48 -12.86 -20.77
CA LYS A 150 11.93 -12.58 -22.14
C LYS A 150 13.12 -11.61 -22.20
N LEU A 151 13.21 -10.68 -21.24
CA LEU A 151 14.27 -9.68 -21.22
C LEU A 151 15.60 -10.31 -20.79
N THR A 152 16.68 -9.86 -21.42
CA THR A 152 18.03 -10.17 -20.95
C THR A 152 18.29 -9.48 -19.61
N LYS A 153 19.27 -9.95 -18.84
CA LYS A 153 19.65 -9.32 -17.57
C LYS A 153 19.97 -7.83 -17.72
N ILE A 154 20.68 -7.46 -18.79
CA ILE A 154 21.04 -6.06 -19.07
C ILE A 154 19.79 -5.24 -19.37
N GLN A 155 18.87 -5.75 -20.19
CA GLN A 155 17.61 -5.07 -20.49
C GLN A 155 16.78 -4.87 -19.21
N LEU A 156 16.64 -5.91 -18.39
CA LEU A 156 15.90 -5.82 -17.13
C LEU A 156 16.51 -4.79 -16.17
N GLN A 157 17.84 -4.81 -16.00
CA GLN A 157 18.56 -3.84 -15.17
C GLN A 157 18.41 -2.41 -15.70
N ALA A 158 18.51 -2.22 -17.01
CA ALA A 158 18.29 -0.92 -17.65
C ALA A 158 16.85 -0.43 -17.47
N THR A 159 15.85 -1.30 -17.58
CA THR A 159 14.44 -0.95 -17.32
C THR A 159 14.23 -0.54 -15.87
N ILE A 160 14.73 -1.32 -14.90
CA ILE A 160 14.60 -0.99 -13.47
C ILE A 160 15.32 0.34 -13.18
N PHE A 161 16.53 0.52 -13.69
CA PHE A 161 17.29 1.76 -13.48
C PHE A 161 16.58 2.96 -14.11
N GLY A 162 16.06 2.82 -15.33
CA GLY A 162 15.30 3.87 -16.01
C GLY A 162 14.03 4.25 -15.23
N LEU A 163 13.31 3.26 -14.70
CA LEU A 163 12.15 3.50 -13.84
C LEU A 163 12.56 4.23 -12.55
N LEU A 164 13.57 3.77 -11.83
CA LEU A 164 14.07 4.43 -10.61
C LEU A 164 14.59 5.84 -10.87
N LEU A 165 15.25 6.07 -12.01
CA LEU A 165 15.71 7.39 -12.42
C LEU A 165 14.50 8.32 -12.59
N PHE A 166 13.48 7.87 -13.29
CA PHE A 166 12.28 8.64 -13.59
C PHE A 166 11.38 8.88 -12.37
N THR A 167 11.16 7.86 -11.54
CA THR A 167 10.21 7.95 -10.41
C THR A 167 10.84 8.48 -9.13
N CYS A 168 12.15 8.28 -8.92
CA CYS A 168 12.84 8.69 -7.70
C CYS A 168 13.84 9.81 -7.97
N LEU A 169 14.89 9.55 -8.76
CA LEU A 169 16.06 10.44 -8.83
C LEU A 169 15.73 11.81 -9.43
N VAL A 170 15.05 11.84 -10.58
CA VAL A 170 14.67 13.12 -11.22
C VAL A 170 13.83 13.97 -10.28
N LYS A 171 12.84 13.36 -9.60
CA LYS A 171 11.94 14.05 -8.69
C LYS A 171 12.61 14.53 -7.40
N SER A 172 13.65 13.84 -6.93
CA SER A 172 14.40 14.25 -5.74
C SER A 172 15.25 15.51 -5.96
N PHE A 173 15.70 15.77 -7.19
CA PHE A 173 16.62 16.89 -7.49
C PHE A 173 15.97 18.01 -8.29
N VAL A 174 14.91 17.75 -9.04
CA VAL A 174 14.23 18.74 -9.88
C VAL A 174 13.00 19.26 -9.14
N PRO A 175 12.99 20.53 -8.67
CA PRO A 175 11.88 21.10 -7.90
C PRO A 175 10.76 21.58 -8.83
N VAL A 176 10.29 20.70 -9.72
CA VAL A 176 9.18 20.96 -10.65
C VAL A 176 8.10 19.93 -10.41
N ASN A 177 6.84 20.37 -10.35
CA ASN A 177 5.71 19.48 -10.31
C ASN A 177 5.51 18.85 -11.68
N PHE A 178 5.84 17.57 -11.82
CA PHE A 178 5.59 16.81 -13.03
C PHE A 178 4.13 16.37 -13.07
N VAL A 179 3.59 16.20 -14.27
CA VAL A 179 2.23 15.65 -14.48
C VAL A 179 2.09 14.24 -13.89
N THR A 180 3.22 13.55 -13.70
CA THR A 180 3.31 12.22 -13.10
C THR A 180 3.42 12.21 -11.58
N ASP A 181 3.22 13.35 -10.90
CA ASP A 181 3.38 13.45 -9.45
C ASP A 181 2.08 13.14 -8.72
N ASP A 182 1.94 11.88 -8.31
CA ASP A 182 0.87 11.36 -7.45
C ASP A 182 1.37 11.04 -6.02
N ARG A 183 2.51 11.62 -5.62
CA ARG A 183 3.17 11.40 -4.30
C ARG A 183 3.47 9.91 -3.99
N GLY A 184 3.56 9.07 -5.02
CA GLY A 184 3.78 7.61 -4.88
C GLY A 184 2.49 6.83 -4.61
N TYR A 185 1.33 7.49 -4.62
CA TYR A 185 0.02 6.86 -4.47
C TYR A 185 -0.55 6.50 -5.83
N GLY A 186 -0.22 5.29 -6.32
CA GLY A 186 -0.81 4.80 -7.56
C GLY A 186 -0.14 3.56 -8.13
N VAL A 187 -0.78 2.99 -9.16
CA VAL A 187 -0.29 1.81 -9.88
C VAL A 187 1.07 2.07 -10.52
N ARG A 188 1.36 3.30 -10.94
CA ARG A 188 2.64 3.66 -11.60
C ARG A 188 3.84 3.47 -10.67
N TRP A 189 3.63 3.59 -9.37
CA TRP A 189 4.66 3.37 -8.36
C TRP A 189 4.89 1.89 -8.03
N PHE A 190 3.88 1.04 -8.28
CA PHE A 190 3.83 -0.38 -7.91
C PHE A 190 4.39 -1.28 -9.01
#